data_AF-A0A0L7R6H1-F1
#
_entry.id   AF-A0A0L7R6H1-F1
#
_cell.length_a   1.000
_cell.length_b   1.000
_cell.length_c   1.000
_cell.angle_alpha   90.00
_cell.angle_beta   90.00
_cell.angle_gamma   90.00
#
_symmetry.space_group_name_H-M   'P 1'
#
loop_
_entity.id
_entity.type
_entity.pdbx_description
1 polymer ?
#
loop_
_entity_poly.entity_id
_entity_poly.type
_entity_poly.pdbx_seq_one_letter_code
_entity_poly.pdbx_strand_id
1 'polypeptide(L)'
;MAVNAAKAVLKQGKSVLMICDVQERFVKAMYEFDKIAQNSVKLINALKLLDVPMIVTEQHPKGLGKTISQFDISGAKGPFPKTQFSMCIPEVNKELSSICSGQKPDSIILIGLEAHVCVENTAIDLRQSGYEVHTVADCCTSRTQEDRLLAFERMRGIGCHISTSENVIFKLLANANHKEFKNVQSLVKTTSQPTNLVPVAKI
;
A
#
# COMPACT_ATOMS: atom_id res chain seq x y z
N MET A 1 20.44 -11.51 1.14
CA MET A 1 20.48 -11.36 -0.33
C MET A 1 20.50 -9.88 -0.66
N ALA A 2 21.44 -9.41 -1.47
CA ALA A 2 21.49 -8.00 -1.86
C ALA A 2 20.22 -7.62 -2.64
N VAL A 3 19.64 -6.45 -2.34
CA VAL A 3 18.53 -5.89 -3.11
C VAL A 3 19.03 -5.60 -4.51
N ASN A 4 18.57 -6.37 -5.51
CA ASN A 4 18.91 -6.10 -6.90
C ASN A 4 18.19 -4.81 -7.34
N ALA A 5 18.95 -3.75 -7.64
CA ALA A 5 18.39 -2.46 -8.05
C ALA A 5 17.46 -2.56 -9.28
N ALA A 6 17.65 -3.57 -10.14
CA ALA A 6 16.78 -3.83 -11.28
C ALA A 6 15.36 -4.31 -10.91
N LYS A 7 15.11 -4.64 -9.63
CA LYS A 7 13.83 -5.14 -9.11
C LYS A 7 12.95 -4.08 -8.44
N ALA A 8 13.44 -2.85 -8.28
CA ALA A 8 12.69 -1.74 -7.67
C ALA A 8 11.73 -1.01 -8.64
N VAL A 9 11.37 -1.64 -9.76
CA VAL A 9 10.63 -1.02 -10.87
C VAL A 9 9.13 -1.28 -10.69
N LEU A 10 8.33 -0.22 -10.76
CA LEU A 10 6.88 -0.30 -10.89
C LEU A 10 6.49 -0.03 -12.34
N LYS A 11 5.53 -0.80 -12.87
CA LYS A 11 5.07 -0.67 -14.26
C LYS A 11 3.56 -0.77 -14.32
N GLN A 12 2.92 0.12 -15.09
CA GLN A 12 1.50 0.00 -15.41
C GLN A 12 1.22 -1.36 -16.06
N GLY A 13 0.09 -1.97 -15.71
CA GLY A 13 -0.29 -3.30 -16.18
C GLY A 13 0.51 -4.46 -15.58
N LYS A 14 1.50 -4.21 -14.71
CA LYS A 14 2.28 -5.24 -13.99
C LYS A 14 2.37 -4.99 -12.48
N SER A 15 1.70 -3.95 -11.99
CA SER A 15 1.64 -3.58 -10.58
C SER A 15 0.20 -3.61 -10.11
N VAL A 16 -0.01 -3.99 -8.85
CA VAL A 16 -1.33 -3.98 -8.19
C VAL A 16 -1.20 -3.28 -6.83
N LEU A 17 -2.22 -2.52 -6.45
CA LEU A 17 -2.34 -1.96 -5.10
C LEU A 17 -3.09 -2.95 -4.20
N MET A 18 -2.52 -3.24 -3.04
CA MET A 18 -3.17 -4.00 -1.98
C MET A 18 -3.41 -3.09 -0.78
N ILE A 19 -4.69 -2.96 -0.39
CA ILE A 19 -5.15 -2.14 0.75
C ILE A 19 -5.50 -3.07 1.91
N CYS A 20 -4.64 -3.06 2.92
CA CYS A 20 -4.72 -3.95 4.07
C CYS A 20 -5.54 -3.32 5.21
N ASP A 21 -6.77 -3.78 5.40
CA ASP A 21 -7.53 -3.64 6.65
C ASP A 21 -7.69 -2.20 7.21
N VAL A 22 -7.84 -1.21 6.34
CA VAL A 22 -8.00 0.20 6.77
C VAL A 22 -9.46 0.46 7.16
N GLN A 23 -9.84 -0.01 8.35
CA GLN A 23 -11.23 -0.07 8.81
C GLN A 23 -11.59 0.99 9.87
N GLU A 24 -12.89 1.31 9.95
CA GLU A 24 -13.46 2.36 10.81
C GLU A 24 -13.07 2.27 12.29
N ARG A 25 -12.97 1.06 12.87
CA ARG A 25 -12.65 0.91 14.30
C ARG A 25 -11.18 1.19 14.63
N PHE A 26 -10.29 1.22 13.64
CA PHE A 26 -8.88 1.54 13.85
C PHE A 26 -8.59 3.04 13.92
N VAL A 27 -9.49 3.89 13.41
CA VAL A 27 -9.28 5.34 13.24
C VAL A 27 -8.71 6.01 14.50
N LYS A 28 -9.25 5.69 15.68
CA LYS A 28 -8.84 6.30 16.95
C LYS A 28 -7.62 5.65 17.60
N ALA A 29 -7.26 4.45 17.17
CA ALA A 29 -6.22 3.63 17.80
C ALA A 29 -4.87 3.71 17.07
N MET A 30 -4.86 4.19 15.83
CA MET A 30 -3.67 4.22 14.98
C MET A 30 -2.90 5.53 15.11
N TYR A 31 -1.58 5.41 15.16
CA TYR A 31 -0.68 6.55 15.19
C TYR A 31 -0.76 7.36 13.89
N GLU A 32 -1.01 8.67 14.02
CA GLU A 32 -1.08 9.62 12.89
C GLU A 32 -2.11 9.23 11.81
N PHE A 33 -3.20 8.54 12.18
CA PHE A 33 -4.16 7.96 11.24
C PHE A 33 -4.67 8.95 10.20
N ASP A 34 -5.08 10.16 10.59
CA ASP A 34 -5.64 11.14 9.66
C ASP A 34 -4.63 11.53 8.56
N LYS A 35 -3.35 11.66 8.91
CA LYS A 35 -2.28 11.95 7.95
C LYS A 35 -2.02 10.77 7.02
N ILE A 36 -2.02 9.56 7.58
CA ILE A 36 -1.90 8.30 6.81
C ILE A 36 -3.05 8.15 5.83
N ALA A 37 -4.29 8.39 6.28
CA ALA A 37 -5.49 8.32 5.46
C ALA A 37 -5.43 9.35 4.32
N GLN A 38 -5.02 10.60 4.59
CA GLN A 38 -4.86 11.62 3.55
C GLN A 38 -3.83 11.23 2.48
N ASN A 39 -2.66 10.72 2.89
CA ASN A 39 -1.63 10.25 1.95
C ASN A 39 -2.13 9.05 1.14
N SER A 40 -2.83 8.11 1.78
CA SER A 40 -3.43 6.95 1.12
C SER A 40 -4.53 7.34 0.12
N VAL A 41 -5.39 8.31 0.44
CA VAL A 41 -6.40 8.84 -0.51
C VAL A 41 -5.73 9.43 -1.74
N LYS A 42 -4.66 10.22 -1.55
CA LYS A 42 -3.87 10.75 -2.67
C LYS A 42 -3.33 9.62 -3.55
N LEU A 43 -2.72 8.61 -2.93
CA LEU A 43 -2.16 7.46 -3.64
C LEU A 43 -3.23 6.67 -4.40
N ILE A 44 -4.34 6.33 -3.75
CA ILE A 44 -5.47 5.59 -4.34
C ILE A 44 -5.99 6.34 -5.57
N ASN A 45 -6.27 7.64 -5.43
CA ASN A 45 -6.79 8.45 -6.54
C ASN A 45 -5.81 8.53 -7.71
N ALA A 46 -4.51 8.69 -7.43
CA ALA A 46 -3.49 8.70 -8.48
C ALA A 46 -3.39 7.33 -9.19
N LEU A 47 -3.45 6.23 -8.44
CA LEU A 47 -3.37 4.88 -8.99
C LEU A 47 -4.62 4.51 -9.81
N LYS A 48 -5.79 5.04 -9.46
CA LYS A 48 -7.00 4.93 -10.29
C LYS A 48 -6.85 5.64 -11.62
N LEU A 49 -6.31 6.86 -11.64
CA LEU A 49 -6.02 7.57 -12.89
C LEU A 49 -5.03 6.80 -13.78
N LEU A 50 -4.09 6.10 -13.16
CA LEU A 50 -3.06 5.31 -13.84
C LEU A 50 -3.52 3.89 -14.22
N ASP A 51 -4.81 3.57 -14.07
CA ASP A 51 -5.41 2.26 -14.36
C ASP A 51 -4.73 1.10 -13.61
N VAL A 52 -4.25 1.35 -12.38
CA VAL A 52 -3.63 0.31 -11.54
C VAL A 52 -4.72 -0.47 -10.79
N PRO A 53 -4.79 -1.81 -10.96
CA PRO A 53 -5.79 -2.62 -10.26
C PRO A 53 -5.58 -2.59 -8.74
N MET A 54 -6.67 -2.79 -8.00
CA MET A 54 -6.68 -2.73 -6.54
C MET A 54 -7.34 -3.97 -5.92
N ILE A 55 -6.78 -4.46 -4.82
CA ILE A 55 -7.35 -5.51 -3.97
C ILE A 55 -7.49 -4.95 -2.54
N VAL A 56 -8.63 -5.20 -1.91
CA VAL A 56 -8.93 -4.73 -0.55
C VAL A 56 -9.28 -5.91 0.35
N THR A 57 -8.77 -5.92 1.58
CA THR A 57 -9.20 -6.86 2.63
C THR A 57 -9.77 -6.13 3.84
N GLU A 58 -10.61 -6.84 4.59
CA GLU A 58 -11.10 -6.40 5.89
C GLU A 58 -10.87 -7.50 6.93
N GLN A 59 -10.15 -7.18 8.00
CA GLN A 59 -9.97 -8.06 9.15
C GLN A 59 -11.26 -8.06 9.98
N HIS A 60 -11.86 -9.22 10.19
CA HIS A 60 -13.03 -9.42 11.05
C HIS A 60 -14.06 -8.26 11.02
N PRO A 61 -14.66 -7.93 9.85
CA PRO A 61 -15.41 -6.69 9.67
C PRO A 61 -16.64 -6.56 10.57
N LYS A 62 -17.20 -7.67 11.07
CA LYS A 62 -18.28 -7.65 12.08
C LYS A 62 -17.87 -6.93 13.36
N GLY A 63 -16.62 -7.07 13.79
CA GLY A 63 -16.09 -6.42 15.00
C GLY A 63 -15.32 -5.13 14.71
N LEU A 64 -14.61 -5.06 13.57
CA LEU A 64 -13.71 -3.95 13.24
C LEU A 64 -14.30 -2.90 12.28
N GLY A 65 -15.54 -3.11 11.82
CA GLY A 65 -16.21 -2.21 10.88
C GLY A 65 -15.74 -2.42 9.45
N LYS A 66 -16.21 -1.56 8.55
CA LYS A 66 -15.84 -1.61 7.13
C LYS A 66 -14.60 -0.77 6.85
N THR A 67 -14.06 -0.90 5.65
CA THR A 67 -13.06 0.02 5.09
C THR A 67 -13.57 1.46 5.20
N ILE A 68 -12.71 2.39 5.60
CA ILE A 68 -13.10 3.79 5.80
C ILE A 68 -13.68 4.41 4.53
N SER A 69 -14.71 5.24 4.68
CA SER A 69 -15.43 5.87 3.56
C SER A 69 -14.59 6.88 2.77
N GLN A 70 -13.46 7.34 3.32
CA GLN A 70 -12.53 8.22 2.64
C GLN A 70 -11.84 7.52 1.46
N PHE A 71 -11.73 6.19 1.49
CA PHE A 71 -11.08 5.43 0.43
C PHE A 71 -12.10 5.09 -0.65
N ASP A 72 -11.92 5.67 -1.84
CA ASP A 72 -12.73 5.34 -3.01
C ASP A 72 -12.27 4.00 -3.63
N ILE A 73 -12.75 2.92 -3.03
CA ILE A 73 -12.49 1.54 -3.45
C ILE A 73 -13.38 1.09 -4.63
N SER A 74 -14.09 2.00 -5.31
CA SER A 74 -14.86 1.63 -6.50
C SER A 74 -13.95 1.05 -7.59
N GLY A 75 -14.37 -0.09 -8.14
CA GLY A 75 -13.59 -0.86 -9.12
C GLY A 75 -12.51 -1.78 -8.53
N ALA A 76 -12.29 -1.77 -7.21
CA ALA A 76 -11.38 -2.70 -6.56
C ALA A 76 -11.98 -4.12 -6.48
N LYS A 77 -11.10 -5.12 -6.36
CA LYS A 77 -11.48 -6.48 -5.97
C LYS A 77 -11.61 -6.57 -4.45
N GLY A 78 -12.72 -7.12 -3.98
CA GLY A 78 -13.09 -7.11 -2.57
C GLY A 78 -14.01 -5.94 -2.19
N PRO A 79 -14.12 -5.58 -0.90
CA PRO A 79 -13.31 -6.08 0.20
C PRO A 79 -13.48 -7.57 0.49
N PHE A 80 -12.38 -8.28 0.70
CA PHE A 80 -12.40 -9.68 1.12
C PHE A 80 -12.32 -9.78 2.64
N PRO A 81 -13.35 -10.31 3.32
CA PRO A 81 -13.32 -10.50 4.77
C PRO A 81 -12.34 -11.62 5.13
N LYS A 82 -11.53 -11.41 6.18
CA LYS A 82 -10.57 -12.42 6.65
C LYS A 82 -10.43 -12.43 8.17
N THR A 83 -9.94 -13.54 8.69
CA THR A 83 -9.45 -13.67 10.07
C THR A 83 -7.95 -13.92 10.13
N GLN A 84 -7.35 -14.46 9.07
CA GLN A 84 -5.91 -14.54 8.88
C GLN A 84 -5.30 -13.13 8.80
N PHE A 85 -4.15 -12.92 9.44
CA PHE A 85 -3.50 -11.60 9.44
C PHE A 85 -2.97 -11.23 8.05
N SER A 86 -2.27 -12.13 7.38
CA SER A 86 -1.85 -11.91 5.98
C SER A 86 -3.06 -11.80 5.04
N MET A 87 -2.99 -10.88 4.07
CA MET A 87 -3.96 -10.74 2.99
C MET A 87 -3.94 -11.91 2.00
N CYS A 88 -2.91 -12.77 2.01
CA CYS A 88 -2.71 -13.86 1.03
C CYS A 88 -3.63 -15.08 1.27
N ILE A 89 -4.92 -14.83 1.43
CA ILE A 89 -5.97 -15.84 1.51
C ILE A 89 -6.31 -16.39 0.10
N PRO A 90 -6.99 -17.55 -0.02
CA PRO A 90 -7.28 -18.17 -1.31
C PRO A 90 -7.97 -17.24 -2.32
N GLU A 91 -8.92 -16.42 -1.89
CA GLU A 91 -9.67 -15.47 -2.71
C GLU A 91 -8.76 -14.38 -3.28
N VAL A 92 -7.89 -13.81 -2.45
CA VAL A 92 -6.91 -12.80 -2.86
C VAL A 92 -5.86 -13.39 -3.80
N ASN A 93 -5.36 -14.59 -3.51
CA ASN A 93 -4.39 -15.28 -4.37
C ASN A 93 -4.99 -15.62 -5.75
N LYS A 94 -6.28 -15.97 -5.79
CA LYS A 94 -7.01 -16.18 -7.04
C LYS A 94 -7.08 -14.90 -7.86
N GLU A 95 -7.43 -13.76 -7.27
CA GLU A 95 -7.41 -12.48 -7.99
C GLU A 95 -6.00 -12.14 -8.46
N LEU A 96 -4.99 -12.20 -7.59
CA LEU A 96 -3.59 -11.93 -7.92
C LEU A 96 -3.08 -12.74 -9.11
N SER A 97 -3.52 -13.98 -9.29
CA SER A 97 -3.07 -14.83 -10.41
C SER A 97 -3.42 -14.27 -11.81
N SER A 98 -4.40 -13.37 -11.90
CA SER A 98 -4.95 -12.91 -13.18
C SER A 98 -5.30 -11.42 -13.25
N ILE A 99 -5.09 -10.65 -12.18
CA ILE A 99 -5.57 -9.26 -12.07
C ILE A 99 -4.94 -8.30 -13.10
N CYS A 100 -3.74 -8.62 -13.59
CA CYS A 100 -3.05 -7.84 -14.61
C CYS A 100 -3.33 -8.40 -16.01
N SER A 101 -4.55 -8.18 -16.51
CA SER A 101 -4.99 -8.63 -17.85
C SER A 101 -4.83 -10.14 -18.08
N GLY A 102 -5.23 -10.95 -17.10
CA GLY A 102 -5.11 -12.41 -17.14
C GLY A 102 -3.75 -12.93 -16.69
N GLN A 103 -2.89 -12.07 -16.11
CA GLN A 103 -1.55 -12.44 -15.65
C GLN A 103 -1.32 -12.06 -14.18
N LYS A 104 -0.35 -12.76 -13.57
CA LYS A 104 0.22 -12.43 -12.26
C LYS A 104 0.98 -11.08 -12.33
N PRO A 105 0.82 -10.16 -11.35
CA PRO A 105 1.61 -8.95 -11.27
C PRO A 105 3.08 -9.26 -10.90
N ASP A 106 4.00 -8.42 -11.38
CA ASP A 106 5.40 -8.49 -10.98
C ASP A 106 5.61 -7.83 -9.61
N SER A 107 4.85 -6.76 -9.35
CA SER A 107 5.02 -5.89 -8.18
C SER A 107 3.71 -5.65 -7.43
N ILE A 108 3.81 -5.63 -6.10
CA ILE A 108 2.73 -5.28 -5.19
C ILE A 108 3.05 -3.94 -4.54
N ILE A 109 2.11 -3.00 -4.60
CA ILE A 109 2.13 -1.76 -3.81
C ILE A 109 1.28 -2.04 -2.57
N LEU A 110 1.88 -2.05 -1.39
CA LEU A 110 1.22 -2.47 -0.16
C LEU A 110 1.03 -1.29 0.79
N ILE A 111 -0.22 -1.03 1.15
CA ILE A 111 -0.62 0.01 2.12
C ILE A 111 -1.53 -0.57 3.21
N GLY A 112 -1.68 0.14 4.33
CA GLY A 112 -2.72 -0.16 5.32
C GLY A 112 -2.21 -0.48 6.73
N LEU A 113 -2.97 -1.31 7.44
CA LEU A 113 -2.86 -1.53 8.88
C LEU A 113 -2.89 -3.02 9.25
N GLU A 114 -2.34 -3.43 10.38
CA GLU A 114 -1.28 -2.75 11.13
C GLU A 114 0.08 -3.07 10.50
N ALA A 115 1.00 -2.10 10.48
CA ALA A 115 2.28 -2.23 9.79
C ALA A 115 3.08 -3.48 10.24
N HIS A 116 3.04 -3.79 11.54
CA HIS A 116 3.76 -4.89 12.18
C HIS A 116 2.98 -6.21 12.27
N VAL A 117 1.71 -6.23 11.82
CA VAL A 117 0.84 -7.41 11.89
C VAL A 117 0.42 -7.80 10.48
N CYS A 118 -0.73 -7.31 10.01
CA CYS A 118 -1.29 -7.75 8.74
C CYS A 118 -0.41 -7.32 7.56
N VAL A 119 0.14 -6.10 7.58
CA VAL A 119 1.01 -5.61 6.49
C VAL A 119 2.31 -6.41 6.42
N GLU A 120 3.00 -6.60 7.55
CA GLU A 120 4.26 -7.36 7.59
C GLU A 120 4.06 -8.84 7.21
N ASN A 121 3.05 -9.51 7.77
CA ASN A 121 2.76 -10.91 7.41
C ASN A 121 2.38 -11.05 5.93
N THR A 122 1.63 -10.08 5.39
CA THR A 122 1.33 -10.04 3.95
C THR A 122 2.61 -9.87 3.13
N ALA A 123 3.50 -8.96 3.53
CA ALA A 123 4.77 -8.74 2.84
C ALA A 123 5.64 -10.00 2.83
N ILE A 124 5.70 -10.75 3.94
CA ILE A 124 6.42 -12.03 4.03
C ILE A 124 5.88 -13.04 3.01
N ASP A 125 4.57 -13.30 3.01
CA ASP A 125 3.95 -14.26 2.10
C ASP A 125 4.13 -13.89 0.63
N LEU A 126 4.01 -12.60 0.30
CA LEU A 126 4.22 -12.09 -1.05
C LEU A 126 5.67 -12.25 -1.50
N ARG A 127 6.65 -11.98 -0.62
CA ARG A 127 8.07 -12.18 -0.91
C ARG A 127 8.41 -13.66 -1.10
N GLN A 128 7.87 -14.54 -0.26
CA GLN A 128 8.01 -15.99 -0.44
C GLN A 128 7.39 -16.46 -1.76
N SER A 129 6.31 -15.83 -2.19
CA SER A 129 5.63 -16.10 -3.47
C SER A 129 6.29 -15.42 -4.69
N GLY A 130 7.45 -14.78 -4.49
CA GLY A 130 8.29 -14.20 -5.55
C GLY A 130 7.81 -12.85 -6.11
N TYR A 131 6.86 -12.17 -5.46
CA TYR A 131 6.45 -10.81 -5.85
C TYR A 131 7.44 -9.78 -5.36
N GLU A 132 7.73 -8.73 -6.13
CA GLU A 132 8.42 -7.56 -5.60
C GLU A 132 7.45 -6.68 -4.81
N VAL A 133 7.77 -6.34 -3.56
CA VAL A 133 6.84 -5.67 -2.64
C VAL A 133 7.33 -4.26 -2.34
N HIS A 134 6.48 -3.28 -2.60
CA HIS A 134 6.67 -1.87 -2.28
C HIS A 134 5.75 -1.48 -1.13
N THR A 135 6.26 -1.55 0.10
CA THR A 135 5.53 -1.07 1.28
C THR A 135 5.58 0.45 1.31
N VAL A 136 4.42 1.11 1.23
CA VAL A 136 4.33 2.57 1.18
C VAL A 136 4.25 3.14 2.59
N ALA A 137 5.39 3.54 3.14
CA ALA A 137 5.54 3.81 4.58
C ALA A 137 4.66 4.95 5.10
N ASP A 138 4.44 5.99 4.30
CA ASP A 138 3.57 7.14 4.63
C ASP A 138 2.07 6.84 4.39
N CYS A 139 1.74 5.60 4.00
CA CYS A 139 0.40 5.03 3.88
C CYS A 139 0.20 3.77 4.75
N CYS A 140 1.17 3.45 5.62
CA CYS A 140 1.11 2.33 6.57
C CYS A 140 1.32 2.83 8.00
N THR A 141 0.54 2.33 8.96
CA THR A 141 0.76 2.67 10.37
C THR A 141 0.42 1.52 11.32
N SER A 142 0.77 1.69 12.59
CA SER A 142 0.47 0.81 13.72
C SER A 142 -0.08 1.65 14.87
N ARG A 143 -0.45 1.01 15.99
CA ARG A 143 -0.80 1.72 17.23
C ARG A 143 0.33 2.58 17.78
N THR A 144 1.57 2.14 17.66
CA THR A 144 2.76 2.86 18.12
C THR A 144 3.71 3.15 16.97
N GLN A 145 4.48 4.23 17.11
CA GLN A 145 5.52 4.56 16.14
C GLN A 145 6.65 3.52 16.15
N GLU A 146 6.95 2.92 17.31
CA GLU A 146 8.00 1.91 17.45
C GLU A 146 7.67 0.62 16.71
N ASP A 147 6.46 0.07 16.91
CA ASP A 147 6.00 -1.11 16.16
C ASP A 147 6.04 -0.85 14.66
N ARG A 148 5.59 0.34 14.25
CA ARG A 148 5.57 0.76 12.85
C ARG A 148 6.97 0.83 12.24
N LEU A 149 7.93 1.50 12.88
CA LEU A 149 9.28 1.68 12.34
C LEU A 149 10.06 0.37 12.31
N LEU A 150 9.97 -0.44 13.37
CA LEU A 150 10.62 -1.76 13.43
C LEU A 150 10.04 -2.72 12.37
N ALA A 151 8.74 -2.65 12.08
CA ALA A 151 8.16 -3.42 10.98
C ALA A 151 8.73 -3.02 9.61
N PHE A 152 8.91 -1.73 9.34
CA PHE A 152 9.56 -1.29 8.10
C PHE A 152 11.01 -1.74 7.99
N GLU A 153 11.75 -1.79 9.11
CA GLU A 153 13.09 -2.34 9.14
C GLU A 153 13.12 -3.83 8.80
N ARG A 154 12.25 -4.64 9.42
CA ARG A 154 12.12 -6.07 9.13
C ARG A 154 11.69 -6.33 7.69
N MET A 155 10.68 -5.59 7.19
CA MET A 155 10.26 -5.64 5.80
C MET A 155 11.40 -5.32 4.82
N ARG A 156 12.24 -4.33 5.14
CA ARG A 156 13.46 -4.05 4.36
C ARG A 156 14.43 -5.24 4.40
N GLY A 157 14.61 -5.87 5.57
CA GLY A 157 15.47 -7.04 5.77
C GLY A 157 15.06 -8.26 4.94
N ILE A 158 13.75 -8.45 4.69
CA ILE A 158 13.22 -9.51 3.82
C ILE A 158 13.14 -9.09 2.34
N GLY A 159 13.67 -7.92 1.99
CA GLY A 159 13.79 -7.46 0.62
C GLY A 159 12.59 -6.70 0.06
N CYS A 160 11.73 -6.14 0.91
CA CYS A 160 10.71 -5.17 0.48
C CYS A 160 11.33 -3.79 0.22
N HIS A 161 10.78 -3.06 -0.75
CA HIS A 161 11.11 -1.66 -1.03
C HIS A 161 10.25 -0.73 -0.18
N ILE A 162 10.84 -0.16 0.88
CA ILE A 162 10.18 0.87 1.68
C ILE A 162 10.12 2.17 0.85
N SER A 163 8.92 2.54 0.41
CA SER A 163 8.65 3.65 -0.51
C SER A 163 7.75 4.71 0.14
N THR A 164 7.48 5.80 -0.56
CA THR A 164 6.47 6.80 -0.19
C THR A 164 5.41 6.96 -1.27
N SER A 165 4.26 7.53 -0.93
CA SER A 165 3.12 7.76 -1.83
C SER A 165 3.56 8.44 -3.13
N GLU A 166 4.24 9.58 -3.05
CA GLU A 166 4.72 10.31 -4.23
C GLU A 166 5.81 9.55 -4.98
N ASN A 167 6.69 8.79 -4.30
CA ASN A 167 7.68 7.94 -4.96
C ASN A 167 7.01 6.88 -5.86
N VAL A 168 5.96 6.22 -5.35
CA VAL A 168 5.20 5.21 -6.11
C VAL A 168 4.50 5.85 -7.31
N ILE A 169 3.84 6.99 -7.10
CA ILE A 169 3.12 7.72 -8.16
C ILE A 169 4.06 8.07 -9.32
N PHE A 170 5.21 8.70 -9.02
CA PHE A 170 6.14 9.13 -10.06
C PHE A 170 6.89 7.97 -10.73
N LYS A 171 7.15 6.87 -10.00
CA LYS A 171 7.69 5.64 -10.61
C LYS A 171 6.77 5.06 -11.67
N LEU A 172 5.46 5.05 -11.42
CA LEU A 172 4.48 4.54 -12.38
C LEU A 172 4.25 5.49 -13.55
N LEU A 173 4.25 6.80 -13.32
CA LEU A 173 4.18 7.79 -14.40
C LEU A 173 5.36 7.64 -15.37
N ALA A 174 6.56 7.42 -14.83
CA ALA A 174 7.85 7.28 -15.52
C ALA A 174 8.32 8.47 -16.38
N ASN A 175 7.41 9.26 -16.96
CA ASN A 175 7.70 10.35 -17.88
C ASN A 175 6.70 11.50 -17.71
N ALA A 176 7.18 12.75 -17.75
CA ALA A 176 6.34 13.95 -17.66
C ALA A 176 5.41 14.14 -18.88
N ASN A 177 5.67 13.44 -19.99
CA ASN A 177 4.81 13.41 -21.18
C ASN A 177 3.69 12.36 -21.09
N HIS A 178 3.55 11.64 -19.97
CA HIS A 178 2.47 10.67 -19.78
C HIS A 178 1.09 11.36 -19.88
N LYS A 179 0.11 10.71 -20.53
CA LYS A 179 -1.23 11.27 -20.78
C LYS A 179 -1.91 11.80 -19.50
N GLU A 180 -1.74 11.07 -18.39
CA GLU A 180 -2.31 11.40 -17.08
C GLU A 180 -1.46 12.36 -16.24
N PHE A 181 -0.29 12.81 -16.73
CA PHE A 181 0.65 13.58 -15.91
C PHE A 181 -0.01 14.81 -15.30
N LYS A 182 -0.80 15.58 -16.07
CA LYS A 182 -1.49 16.78 -15.55
C LYS A 182 -2.52 16.46 -14.47
N ASN A 183 -3.27 15.37 -14.64
CA ASN A 183 -4.28 14.93 -13.68
C ASN A 183 -3.61 14.49 -12.38
N VAL A 184 -2.58 13.65 -12.47
CA VAL A 184 -1.80 13.20 -11.32
C VAL A 184 -1.05 14.35 -10.65
N GLN A 185 -0.48 15.27 -11.42
CA GLN A 185 0.23 16.46 -10.91
C GLN A 185 -0.69 17.29 -10.00
N SER A 186 -1.98 17.40 -10.33
CA SER A 186 -2.94 18.13 -9.50
C SER A 186 -3.07 17.56 -8.08
N LEU A 187 -2.91 16.24 -7.92
CA LEU A 187 -3.00 15.54 -6.63
C LEU A 187 -1.74 15.72 -5.77
N VAL A 188 -0.57 15.85 -6.41
CA VAL A 188 0.73 15.99 -5.72
C VAL A 188 1.16 17.45 -5.51
N LYS A 189 0.39 18.43 -6.02
CA LYS A 189 0.61 19.86 -5.68
C LYS A 189 0.55 20.11 -4.17
N THR A 190 -0.38 19.43 -3.50
CA THR A 190 -0.41 19.39 -2.04
C THR A 190 0.56 18.32 -1.59
N THR A 191 1.62 18.70 -0.87
CA THR A 191 2.64 17.77 -0.37
C THR A 191 2.03 16.70 0.53
N SER A 192 2.56 15.48 0.49
CA SER A 192 2.15 14.44 1.44
C SER A 192 2.41 14.88 2.88
N GLN A 193 1.48 14.54 3.77
CA GLN A 193 1.54 14.91 5.17
C GLN A 193 2.71 14.20 5.86
N PRO A 194 3.50 14.91 6.70
CA PRO A 194 4.59 14.29 7.45
C PRO A 194 4.02 13.35 8.52
N THR A 195 4.36 12.06 8.44
CA THR A 195 3.87 11.00 9.35
C THR A 195 4.94 10.58 10.36
N ASN A 196 5.87 11.48 10.70
CA ASN A 196 6.98 11.25 11.63
C ASN A 196 7.93 10.08 11.27
N LEU A 197 8.06 9.77 9.97
CA LEU A 197 9.02 8.78 9.45
C LEU A 197 10.47 9.25 9.52
N VAL A 198 10.68 10.56 9.61
CA VAL A 198 11.98 11.19 9.75
C VAL A 198 11.95 12.00 11.05
N PRO A 199 12.99 11.93 11.89
CA PRO A 199 13.09 12.78 13.07
C PRO A 199 13.01 14.25 12.65
N VAL A 200 12.18 15.04 13.35
CA VAL A 200 12.21 16.49 13.17
C VAL A 200 13.51 16.97 13.81
N ALA A 201 14.52 17.26 12.97
CA ALA A 201 15.72 17.92 13.44
C ALA A 201 15.31 19.31 13.97
N LYS A 202 15.68 19.62 15.21
CA LYS A 202 15.65 21.02 15.68
C LYS A 202 16.75 21.73 14.90
N ILE A 203 16.35 22.55 13.92
CA ILE A 203 17.23 23.55 13.30
C ILE A 203 17.38 24.69 14.30
#